data_AF-A0A7X0ZGA9-F1
#
_entry.id   AF-A0A7X0ZGA9-F1
#
_cell.length_a   1.000
_cell.length_b   1.000
_cell.length_c   1.000
_cell.angle_alpha   90.00
_cell.angle_beta   90.00
_cell.angle_gamma   90.00
#
_symmetry.space_group_name_H-M   'P 1'
#
loop_
_entity.id
_entity.type
_entity.pdbx_description
1 polymer ?
#
loop_
_entity_poly.entity_id
_entity_poly.type
_entity_poly.pdbx_seq_one_letter_code
_entity_poly.pdbx_strand_id
1 'polypeptide(L)'
;MAIKKLNDFYFKKLSSWNLIHSFLKGFWRALFLLVLLLIIGNIIVMNLLDNRFFIPIILISLLCIPLFYYLLIYNRAKKFIKTRYQLSNFKELAVMRRYLLFAYLEKSGFSSRDDLEKLLRFIHSEMAEEKKNYKPLSTMIGVFIAAFLAILGGSFLFLMNDVAERLIAAVIIIVMAIVLYFFGITIMSVIRSKSEINAKKEHELTKEIIAIQTAMLVTENTSYHPFLAMEKKVNENDFLKEIITSRSFL
;
A
#
# COMPACT_ATOMS: atom_id res chain seq x y z
N MET A 1 -18.74 6.61 15.38
CA MET A 1 -19.15 5.26 14.92
C MET A 1 -19.40 5.19 13.40
N ALA A 2 -20.00 6.22 12.79
CA ALA A 2 -20.26 6.28 11.35
C ALA A 2 -18.98 6.42 10.50
N ILE A 3 -18.04 7.29 10.90
CA ILE A 3 -16.76 7.46 10.18
C ILE A 3 -15.92 6.19 10.22
N LYS A 4 -15.87 5.50 11.35
CA LYS A 4 -15.16 4.21 11.44
C LYS A 4 -15.71 3.20 10.43
N LYS A 5 -17.03 3.11 10.26
CA LYS A 5 -17.67 2.24 9.25
C LYS A 5 -17.33 2.68 7.82
N LEU A 6 -17.31 3.99 7.54
CA LEU A 6 -16.90 4.53 6.23
C LEU A 6 -15.43 4.23 5.92
N ASN A 7 -14.54 4.43 6.90
CA ASN A 7 -13.12 4.11 6.79
C ASN A 7 -12.91 2.61 6.59
N ASP A 8 -13.59 1.76 7.35
CA ASP A 8 -13.52 0.30 7.18
C ASP A 8 -14.05 -0.10 5.80
N PHE A 9 -15.12 0.51 5.31
CA PHE A 9 -15.62 0.26 3.96
C PHE A 9 -14.59 0.66 2.89
N TYR A 10 -14.08 1.89 2.91
CA TYR A 10 -13.21 2.40 1.85
C TYR A 10 -11.77 1.82 1.89
N PHE A 11 -11.17 1.68 3.08
CA PHE A 11 -9.79 1.24 3.24
C PHE A 11 -9.63 -0.25 3.46
N LYS A 12 -10.64 -0.94 4.01
CA LYS A 12 -10.57 -2.38 4.22
C LYS A 12 -11.33 -3.11 3.11
N LYS A 13 -12.60 -2.78 2.89
CA LYS A 13 -13.45 -3.51 1.93
C LYS A 13 -13.09 -3.20 0.48
N LEU A 14 -12.92 -1.92 0.15
CA LEU A 14 -12.59 -1.46 -1.20
C LEU A 14 -11.09 -1.37 -1.49
N SER A 15 -10.23 -1.88 -0.60
CA SER A 15 -8.79 -1.94 -0.86
C SER A 15 -8.49 -2.85 -2.05
N SER A 16 -7.54 -2.46 -2.89
CA SER A 16 -7.02 -3.30 -3.98
C SER A 16 -6.59 -4.68 -3.48
N TRP A 17 -6.10 -4.77 -2.24
CA TRP A 17 -5.79 -6.04 -1.61
C TRP A 17 -7.03 -6.90 -1.42
N ASN A 18 -8.12 -6.36 -0.90
CA ASN A 18 -9.34 -7.13 -0.66
C ASN A 18 -10.10 -7.46 -1.93
N LEU A 19 -10.10 -6.54 -2.91
CA LEU A 19 -10.78 -6.72 -4.18
C LEU A 19 -10.06 -7.75 -5.08
N ILE A 20 -8.73 -7.84 -5.01
CA ILE A 20 -7.96 -8.65 -5.97
C ILE A 20 -7.13 -9.72 -5.26
N HIS A 21 -6.34 -9.32 -4.27
CA HIS A 21 -5.31 -10.18 -3.68
C HIS A 21 -5.82 -11.14 -2.62
N SER A 22 -6.93 -10.85 -1.93
CA SER A 22 -7.53 -11.75 -0.94
C SER A 22 -7.90 -13.11 -1.57
N PHE A 23 -8.43 -13.08 -2.80
CA PHE A 23 -8.79 -14.25 -3.59
C PHE A 23 -7.58 -15.02 -4.12
N LEU A 24 -6.39 -14.41 -4.07
CA LEU A 24 -5.14 -15.02 -4.53
C LEU A 24 -4.30 -15.59 -3.38
N LYS A 25 -4.82 -15.63 -2.14
CA LYS A 25 -4.11 -16.08 -0.92
C LYS A 25 -3.43 -17.45 -1.08
N GLY A 26 -4.06 -18.39 -1.79
CA GLY A 26 -3.47 -19.71 -2.08
C GLY A 26 -2.29 -19.65 -3.06
N PHE A 27 -2.35 -18.77 -4.07
CA PHE A 27 -1.29 -18.59 -5.05
C PHE A 27 -0.08 -17.85 -4.47
N TRP A 28 -0.28 -16.96 -3.50
CA TRP A 28 0.81 -16.36 -2.74
C TRP A 28 1.64 -17.41 -2.00
N ARG A 29 1.00 -18.44 -1.41
CA ARG A 29 1.71 -19.56 -0.79
C ARG A 29 2.51 -20.35 -1.81
N ALA A 30 1.93 -20.62 -2.99
CA ALA A 30 2.63 -21.31 -4.07
C ALA A 30 3.82 -20.51 -4.60
N LEU A 31 3.68 -19.19 -4.78
CA LEU A 31 4.78 -18.31 -5.18
C LEU A 31 5.89 -18.30 -4.12
N PHE A 32 5.54 -18.21 -2.84
CA PHE A 32 6.51 -18.23 -1.75
C PHE A 32 7.27 -19.57 -1.70
N LEU A 33 6.56 -20.69 -1.85
CA LEU A 33 7.15 -22.02 -1.91
C LEU A 33 8.10 -22.14 -3.11
N LEU A 34 7.71 -21.60 -4.27
CA LEU A 34 8.54 -21.60 -5.47
C LEU A 34 9.82 -20.77 -5.27
N VAL A 35 9.73 -19.58 -4.68
CA VAL A 35 10.90 -18.76 -4.34
C VAL A 35 11.82 -19.50 -3.36
N LEU A 36 11.26 -20.17 -2.36
CA LEU A 36 12.02 -20.99 -1.43
C LEU A 36 12.74 -22.15 -2.14
N LEU A 37 12.07 -22.84 -3.06
CA LEU A 37 12.67 -23.88 -3.90
C LEU A 37 13.79 -23.34 -4.78
N LEU A 38 13.63 -22.14 -5.35
CA LEU A 38 14.71 -21.49 -6.12
C LEU A 38 15.92 -21.21 -5.22
N ILE A 39 15.72 -20.72 -4.00
CA ILE A 39 16.82 -20.48 -3.04
C ILE A 39 17.52 -21.79 -2.69
N ILE A 40 16.78 -22.85 -2.34
CA ILE A 40 17.34 -24.18 -2.04
C ILE A 40 18.11 -24.73 -3.24
N GLY A 41 17.56 -24.60 -4.45
CA GLY A 41 18.21 -25.01 -5.69
C GLY A 41 19.53 -24.27 -5.92
N ASN A 42 19.59 -22.97 -5.65
CA ASN A 42 20.83 -22.20 -5.73
C ASN A 42 21.88 -22.72 -4.73
N ILE A 43 21.49 -23.02 -3.48
CA ILE A 43 22.40 -23.56 -2.46
C ILE A 43 22.95 -24.93 -2.86
N ILE A 44 22.10 -25.81 -3.42
CA ILE A 44 22.52 -27.14 -3.90
C ILE A 44 23.52 -27.00 -5.05
N VAL A 45 23.23 -26.13 -6.02
CA VAL A 45 24.12 -25.81 -7.14
C VAL A 45 25.47 -25.29 -6.64
N MET A 46 25.48 -24.38 -5.65
CA MET A 46 26.72 -23.85 -5.07
C MET A 46 27.63 -24.94 -4.51
N ASN A 47 27.05 -26.02 -3.98
CA ASN A 47 27.81 -27.11 -3.39
C ASN A 47 28.27 -28.16 -4.42
N LEU A 48 27.69 -28.20 -5.62
CA LEU A 48 27.92 -29.25 -6.62
C LEU A 48 28.63 -28.78 -7.88
N LEU A 49 28.58 -27.49 -8.22
CA LEU A 49 29.10 -26.94 -9.47
C LEU A 49 30.26 -25.98 -9.21
N ASP A 50 31.21 -25.96 -10.16
CA ASP A 50 32.33 -25.03 -10.15
C ASP A 50 31.86 -23.57 -10.08
N ASN A 51 32.62 -22.74 -9.35
CA ASN A 51 32.35 -21.32 -9.12
C ASN A 51 32.06 -20.50 -10.40
N ARG A 52 32.48 -20.98 -11.57
CA ARG A 52 32.25 -20.32 -12.88
C ARG A 52 30.77 -20.24 -13.27
N PHE A 53 29.93 -21.17 -12.79
CA PHE A 53 28.51 -21.23 -13.11
C PHE A 53 27.60 -20.52 -12.11
N PHE A 54 28.18 -20.00 -11.02
CA PHE A 54 27.42 -19.39 -9.93
C PHE A 54 26.68 -18.12 -10.35
N ILE A 55 27.39 -17.19 -10.98
CA ILE A 55 26.82 -15.91 -11.45
C ILE A 55 25.68 -16.14 -12.46
N PRO A 56 25.83 -16.97 -13.51
CA PRO A 56 24.73 -17.29 -14.42
C PRO A 56 23.48 -17.86 -13.74
N ILE A 57 23.64 -18.77 -12.77
CA ILE A 57 22.51 -19.48 -12.16
C ILE A 57 21.72 -18.56 -11.22
N ILE A 58 22.41 -17.67 -10.49
CA ILE A 58 21.75 -16.61 -9.72
C ILE A 58 20.95 -15.70 -10.64
N LEU A 59 21.54 -15.29 -11.77
CA LEU A 59 20.92 -14.36 -12.71
C LEU A 59 19.65 -14.96 -13.33
N ILE A 60 19.69 -16.24 -13.71
CA ILE A 60 18.53 -16.98 -14.19
C ILE A 60 17.46 -17.08 -13.10
N SER A 61 17.85 -17.42 -11.88
CA SER A 61 16.92 -17.52 -10.74
C SER A 61 16.24 -16.18 -10.45
N LEU A 62 16.99 -15.09 -10.52
CA LEU A 62 16.47 -13.72 -10.33
C LEU A 62 15.47 -13.35 -11.43
N LEU A 63 15.71 -13.76 -12.69
CA LEU A 63 14.79 -13.55 -13.82
C LEU A 63 13.53 -14.43 -13.72
N CYS A 64 13.64 -15.62 -13.12
CA CYS A 64 12.49 -16.50 -12.93
C CYS A 64 11.46 -15.93 -11.95
N ILE A 65 11.88 -15.22 -10.89
CA ILE A 65 10.97 -14.65 -9.89
C ILE A 65 9.88 -13.73 -10.49
N PRO A 66 10.20 -12.68 -11.28
CA PRO A 66 9.18 -11.83 -11.89
C PRO A 66 8.32 -12.57 -12.91
N LEU A 67 8.89 -13.57 -13.61
CA LEU A 67 8.15 -14.38 -14.56
C LEU A 67 7.10 -15.26 -13.87
N PHE A 68 7.45 -15.92 -12.77
CA PHE A 68 6.51 -16.69 -11.96
C PHE A 68 5.47 -15.80 -11.28
N TYR A 69 5.86 -14.61 -10.81
CA TYR A 69 4.91 -13.62 -10.32
C TYR A 69 3.86 -13.26 -11.39
N TYR A 70 4.32 -12.98 -12.62
CA TYR A 70 3.44 -12.64 -13.73
C TYR A 70 2.46 -13.79 -14.06
N LEU A 71 2.96 -15.02 -14.15
CA LEU A 71 2.14 -16.18 -14.49
C LEU A 71 1.15 -16.57 -13.39
N LEU A 72 1.59 -16.61 -12.14
CA LEU A 72 0.78 -17.12 -11.03
C LEU A 72 -0.16 -16.06 -10.44
N ILE A 73 0.30 -14.81 -10.34
CA ILE A 73 -0.45 -13.73 -9.70
C ILE A 73 -1.11 -12.84 -10.74
N TYR A 74 -0.35 -12.22 -11.65
CA TYR A 74 -0.87 -11.18 -12.54
C TYR A 74 -1.93 -11.71 -13.53
N ASN A 75 -1.64 -12.80 -14.26
CA ASN A 75 -2.59 -13.37 -15.21
C ASN A 75 -3.89 -13.84 -14.54
N ARG A 76 -3.78 -14.41 -13.34
CA ARG A 76 -4.95 -14.84 -12.58
C ARG A 76 -5.75 -13.66 -12.03
N ALA A 77 -5.08 -12.61 -11.54
CA ALA A 77 -5.74 -11.37 -11.15
C ALA A 77 -6.53 -10.78 -12.32
N LYS A 78 -5.92 -10.73 -13.52
CA LYS A 78 -6.59 -10.26 -14.75
C LYS A 78 -7.82 -11.10 -15.10
N LYS A 79 -7.71 -12.43 -15.03
CA LYS A 79 -8.85 -13.35 -15.26
C LYS A 79 -9.95 -13.14 -14.22
N PHE A 80 -9.58 -13.05 -12.94
CA PHE A 80 -10.52 -12.82 -11.84
C PHE A 80 -11.29 -11.52 -12.05
N ILE A 81 -10.60 -10.44 -12.41
CA ILE A 81 -11.23 -9.13 -12.66
C ILE A 81 -12.19 -9.19 -13.84
N LYS A 82 -11.80 -9.84 -14.93
CA LYS A 82 -12.67 -10.00 -16.09
C LYS A 82 -13.91 -10.83 -15.77
N THR A 83 -13.78 -11.90 -14.99
CA THR A 83 -14.90 -12.81 -14.70
C THR A 83 -15.81 -12.31 -13.58
N ARG A 84 -15.26 -11.82 -12.47
CA ARG A 84 -16.03 -11.44 -11.27
C ARG A 84 -16.47 -9.99 -11.27
N TYR A 85 -15.67 -9.08 -11.82
CA TYR A 85 -16.00 -7.65 -11.89
C TYR A 85 -16.48 -7.21 -13.28
N GLN A 86 -16.38 -8.06 -14.30
CA GLN A 86 -16.71 -7.72 -15.69
C GLN A 86 -16.00 -6.45 -16.19
N LEU A 87 -14.75 -6.25 -15.72
CA LEU A 87 -13.90 -5.14 -16.14
C LEU A 87 -12.89 -5.62 -17.17
N SER A 88 -12.66 -4.82 -18.21
CA SER A 88 -11.69 -5.16 -19.26
C SER A 88 -10.26 -4.80 -18.85
N ASN A 89 -10.09 -3.79 -17.98
CA ASN A 89 -8.78 -3.29 -17.58
C ASN A 89 -8.73 -2.90 -16.09
N PHE A 90 -7.53 -2.97 -15.49
CA PHE A 90 -7.26 -2.48 -14.14
C PHE A 90 -7.54 -0.98 -13.97
N LYS A 91 -7.46 -0.19 -15.05
CA LYS A 91 -7.83 1.24 -15.01
C LYS A 91 -9.31 1.45 -14.63
N GLU A 92 -10.19 0.55 -15.07
CA GLU A 92 -11.61 0.60 -14.71
C GLU A 92 -11.85 0.29 -13.23
N LEU A 93 -10.92 -0.38 -12.55
CA LEU A 93 -11.06 -0.75 -11.15
C LEU A 93 -11.06 0.47 -10.23
N ALA A 94 -10.30 1.52 -10.58
CA ALA A 94 -10.32 2.78 -9.84
C ALA A 94 -11.69 3.48 -9.97
N VAL A 95 -12.27 3.48 -11.18
CA VAL A 95 -13.59 4.06 -11.43
C VAL A 95 -14.68 3.24 -10.74
N MET A 96 -14.60 1.91 -10.79
CA MET A 96 -15.49 1.01 -10.06
C MET A 96 -15.41 1.25 -8.56
N ARG A 97 -14.20 1.37 -8.00
CA ARG A 97 -13.99 1.65 -6.57
C ARG A 97 -14.68 2.96 -6.16
N ARG A 98 -14.54 4.01 -6.97
CA ARG A 98 -15.20 5.30 -6.74
C ARG A 98 -16.71 5.18 -6.82
N TYR A 99 -17.24 4.46 -7.80
CA TYR A 99 -18.68 4.22 -7.92
C TYR A 99 -19.23 3.42 -6.74
N LEU A 100 -18.54 2.36 -6.29
CA LEU A 100 -18.95 1.58 -5.13
C LEU A 100 -18.95 2.42 -3.84
N LEU A 101 -18.01 3.36 -3.71
CA LEU A 101 -18.03 4.35 -2.62
C LEU A 101 -19.25 5.27 -2.73
N PHE A 102 -19.54 5.79 -3.92
CA PHE A 102 -20.70 6.64 -4.16
C PHE A 102 -22.01 5.91 -3.84
N ALA A 103 -22.24 4.71 -4.38
CA ALA A 103 -23.45 3.93 -4.13
C ALA A 103 -23.63 3.55 -2.65
N TYR A 104 -22.53 3.32 -1.92
CA TYR A 104 -22.58 3.09 -0.47
C TYR A 104 -22.98 4.36 0.30
N LEU A 105 -22.46 5.53 -0.10
CA LEU A 105 -22.80 6.82 0.49
C LEU A 105 -24.27 7.18 0.22
N GLU A 106 -24.72 7.00 -1.01
CA GLU A 106 -26.11 7.22 -1.43
C GLU A 106 -27.07 6.35 -0.60
N LYS A 107 -26.79 5.05 -0.47
CA LYS A 107 -27.57 4.13 0.37
C LYS A 107 -27.56 4.52 1.85
N SER A 108 -26.50 5.19 2.31
CA SER A 108 -26.36 5.68 3.68
C SER A 108 -27.04 7.05 3.90
N GLY A 109 -27.70 7.61 2.89
CA GLY A 109 -28.41 8.89 2.96
C GLY A 109 -27.60 10.10 2.49
N PHE A 110 -26.42 9.91 1.90
CA PHE A 110 -25.58 10.97 1.33
C PHE A 110 -25.68 10.95 -0.20
N SER A 111 -26.85 11.28 -0.74
CA SER A 111 -27.11 11.26 -2.18
C SER A 111 -26.79 12.58 -2.88
N SER A 112 -26.87 13.71 -2.16
CA SER A 112 -26.67 15.05 -2.74
C SER A 112 -25.26 15.59 -2.50
N ARG A 113 -24.86 16.58 -3.31
CA ARG A 113 -23.59 17.30 -3.14
C ARG A 113 -23.50 17.99 -1.77
N ASP A 114 -24.60 18.55 -1.29
CA ASP A 114 -24.70 19.21 0.02
C ASP A 114 -24.50 18.21 1.16
N ASP A 115 -25.03 17.00 1.04
CA ASP A 115 -24.85 15.95 2.05
C ASP A 115 -23.39 15.46 2.07
N LEU A 116 -22.75 15.36 0.90
CA LEU A 116 -21.31 15.06 0.82
C LEU A 116 -20.45 16.19 1.43
N GLU A 117 -20.86 17.45 1.29
CA GLU A 117 -20.16 18.57 1.93
C GLU A 117 -20.28 18.52 3.46
N LYS A 118 -21.48 18.22 3.99
CA LYS A 118 -21.68 17.98 5.43
C LYS A 118 -20.82 16.82 5.92
N LEU A 119 -20.73 15.74 5.15
CA LEU A 119 -19.87 14.59 5.47
C LEU A 119 -18.39 14.99 5.52
N LEU A 120 -17.91 15.79 4.57
CA LEU A 120 -16.53 16.29 4.58
C LEU A 120 -16.24 17.12 5.83
N ARG A 121 -17.13 18.03 6.21
CA ARG A 121 -16.98 18.82 7.45
C ARG A 121 -16.93 17.92 8.68
N PHE A 122 -17.78 16.90 8.74
CA PHE A 122 -17.82 15.93 9.83
C PHE A 122 -16.52 15.10 9.93
N ILE A 123 -15.95 14.69 8.78
CA ILE A 123 -14.67 13.98 8.73
C ILE A 123 -13.53 14.83 9.31
N HIS A 124 -13.45 16.10 8.90
CA HIS A 124 -12.42 17.01 9.40
C HIS A 124 -12.57 17.27 10.91
N SER A 125 -13.80 17.39 11.42
CA SER A 125 -14.03 17.63 12.86
C SER A 125 -13.68 16.43 13.74
N GLU A 126 -14.08 15.20 13.38
CA GLU A 126 -13.80 14.00 14.18
C GLU A 126 -12.29 13.68 14.24
N MET A 127 -11.54 14.03 13.18
CA MET A 127 -10.08 13.81 13.12
C MET A 127 -9.24 14.93 13.74
N ALA A 128 -9.75 16.17 13.78
CA ALA A 128 -9.11 17.28 14.49
C ALA A 128 -9.02 17.01 16.01
N GLU A 129 -10.01 16.32 16.58
CA GLU A 129 -9.99 15.88 17.98
C GLU A 129 -8.92 14.81 18.24
N GLU A 130 -8.69 13.88 17.31
CA GLU A 130 -7.62 12.87 17.44
C GLU A 130 -6.20 13.47 17.40
N LYS A 131 -6.00 14.58 16.66
CA LYS A 131 -4.69 15.24 16.52
C LYS A 131 -4.16 15.90 17.82
N LYS A 132 -5.03 16.29 18.76
CA LYS A 132 -4.62 16.98 20.01
C LYS A 132 -3.76 16.13 20.96
N ASN A 133 -3.70 14.80 20.77
CA ASN A 133 -3.02 13.87 21.67
C ASN A 133 -1.63 13.38 21.22
N TYR A 134 -0.93 14.11 20.34
CA TYR A 134 0.31 13.61 19.72
C TYR A 134 1.59 14.34 20.14
N LYS A 135 2.65 13.56 20.46
CA LYS A 135 4.04 14.01 20.54
C LYS A 135 4.82 13.47 19.32
N PRO A 136 5.57 14.30 18.58
CA PRO A 136 6.31 13.85 17.40
C PRO A 136 7.54 13.01 17.81
N LEU A 137 7.50 11.71 17.53
CA LEU A 137 8.61 10.76 17.79
C LEU A 137 9.75 10.90 16.77
N SER A 138 9.50 11.54 15.62
CA SER A 138 10.45 11.65 14.50
C SER A 138 11.71 12.44 14.86
N THR A 139 11.60 13.45 15.71
CA THR A 139 12.72 14.29 16.15
C THR A 139 13.68 13.51 17.06
N MET A 140 13.17 12.57 17.85
CA MET A 140 13.95 11.83 18.84
C MET A 140 14.96 10.85 18.18
N ILE A 141 14.57 10.25 17.05
CA ILE A 141 15.41 9.30 16.31
C ILE A 141 16.52 10.02 15.55
N GLY A 142 16.25 11.19 14.96
CA GLY A 142 17.27 12.01 14.31
C GLY A 142 18.37 12.44 15.30
N VAL A 143 17.97 12.84 16.51
CA VAL A 143 18.89 13.17 17.60
C VAL A 143 19.67 11.94 18.07
N PHE A 144 19.03 10.77 18.18
CA PHE A 144 19.71 9.52 18.55
C PHE A 144 20.77 9.09 17.53
N ILE A 145 20.46 9.14 16.23
CA ILE A 145 21.41 8.79 15.16
C ILE A 145 22.58 9.77 15.13
N ALA A 146 22.32 11.08 15.27
CA ALA A 146 23.36 12.10 15.31
C ALA A 146 24.29 11.92 16.52
N ALA A 147 23.74 11.63 17.71
CA ALA A 147 24.52 11.37 18.91
C ALA A 147 25.36 10.08 18.78
N PHE A 148 24.77 9.00 18.25
CA PHE A 148 25.47 7.73 18.05
C PHE A 148 26.64 7.86 17.06
N LEU A 149 26.45 8.61 15.97
CA LEU A 149 27.51 8.90 14.99
C LEU A 149 28.62 9.79 15.56
N ALA A 150 28.25 10.80 16.36
CA ALA A 150 29.24 11.67 17.01
C ALA A 150 30.13 10.87 18.00
N ILE A 151 29.54 9.95 18.76
CA ILE A 151 30.26 9.10 19.71
C ILE A 151 31.18 8.11 18.98
N LEU A 152 30.69 7.42 17.95
CA LEU A 152 31.49 6.46 17.18
C LEU A 152 32.59 7.14 16.35
N GLY A 153 32.27 8.24 15.68
CA GLY A 153 33.25 9.01 14.90
C GLY A 153 34.33 9.64 15.78
N GLY A 154 33.96 10.17 16.94
CA GLY A 154 34.90 10.78 17.90
C GLY A 154 35.79 9.77 18.63
N SER A 155 35.31 8.55 18.87
CA SER A 155 36.10 7.51 19.53
C SER A 155 37.00 6.75 18.55
N PHE A 156 36.47 6.22 17.45
CA PHE A 156 37.24 5.34 16.57
C PHE A 156 38.21 6.07 15.64
N LEU A 157 37.87 7.26 15.11
CA LEU A 157 38.75 7.95 14.16
C LEU A 157 39.96 8.63 14.81
N PHE A 158 39.92 8.89 16.12
CA PHE A 158 41.03 9.47 16.87
C PHE A 158 41.96 8.42 17.50
N LEU A 159 41.50 7.17 17.65
CA LEU A 159 42.29 6.06 18.19
C LEU A 159 43.17 5.35 17.14
N MET A 160 42.92 5.57 15.84
CA MET A 160 43.68 4.94 14.75
C MET A 160 44.78 5.87 14.23
N ASN A 161 46.03 5.42 14.33
CA ASN A 161 47.21 6.17 13.90
C ASN A 161 47.49 6.06 12.40
N ASP A 162 47.04 4.98 11.75
CA ASP A 162 47.22 4.78 10.32
C ASP A 162 46.11 5.48 9.50
N VAL A 163 46.52 6.25 8.49
CA VAL A 163 45.62 7.08 7.68
C VAL A 163 44.73 6.23 6.78
N ALA A 164 45.21 5.10 6.27
CA ALA A 164 44.44 4.20 5.42
C ALA A 164 43.37 3.46 6.22
N GLU A 165 43.71 2.97 7.42
CA GLU A 165 42.75 2.34 8.33
C GLU A 165 41.66 3.32 8.77
N ARG A 166 42.03 4.58 9.06
CA ARG A 166 41.10 5.64 9.43
C ARG A 166 40.12 6.00 8.29
N LEU A 167 40.59 5.98 7.04
CA LEU A 167 39.74 6.16 5.85
C LEU A 167 38.74 5.00 5.68
N ILE A 168 39.21 3.75 5.85
CA ILE A 168 38.35 2.56 5.78
C ILE A 168 37.29 2.59 6.88
N ALA A 169 37.68 2.91 8.13
CA ALA A 169 36.77 3.05 9.25
C ALA A 169 35.71 4.14 9.02
N ALA A 170 36.11 5.30 8.46
CA ALA A 170 35.18 6.37 8.12
C ALA A 170 34.12 5.91 7.09
N VAL A 171 34.53 5.18 6.05
CA VAL A 171 33.61 4.65 5.03
C VAL A 171 32.63 3.64 5.66
N ILE A 172 33.13 2.74 6.52
CA ILE A 172 32.27 1.76 7.22
C ILE A 172 31.24 2.46 8.12
N ILE A 173 31.65 3.51 8.84
CA ILE A 173 30.74 4.30 9.69
C ILE A 173 29.66 4.98 8.85
N ILE A 174 30.00 5.55 7.70
CA ILE A 174 29.03 6.18 6.79
C ILE A 174 28.04 5.14 6.23
N VAL A 175 28.52 3.97 5.82
CA VAL A 175 27.66 2.87 5.35
C VAL A 175 26.73 2.41 6.47
N MET A 176 27.24 2.25 7.69
CA MET A 176 26.44 1.88 8.86
C MET A 176 25.40 2.95 9.21
N ALA A 177 25.74 4.24 9.05
CA ALA A 177 24.81 5.37 9.23
C ALA A 177 23.64 5.27 8.25
N ILE A 178 23.93 4.98 6.97
CA ILE A 178 22.91 4.82 5.93
C ILE A 178 22.00 3.64 6.27
N VAL A 179 22.57 2.50 6.67
CA VAL A 179 21.80 1.31 7.06
C VAL A 179 20.91 1.61 8.27
N LEU A 180 21.45 2.22 9.33
CA LEU A 180 20.69 2.59 10.53
C LEU A 180 19.59 3.62 10.23
N TYR A 181 19.85 4.57 9.32
CA TYR A 181 18.85 5.52 8.86
C TYR A 181 17.70 4.82 8.13
N PHE A 182 18.00 3.92 7.20
CA PHE A 182 16.98 3.11 6.52
C PHE A 182 16.20 2.22 7.49
N PHE A 183 16.89 1.60 8.45
CA PHE A 183 16.26 0.78 9.48
C PHE A 183 15.37 1.62 10.39
N GLY A 184 15.85 2.80 10.80
CA GLY A 184 15.10 3.77 11.59
C GLY A 184 13.86 4.29 10.88
N ILE A 185 13.94 4.62 9.59
CA ILE A 185 12.78 4.97 8.76
C ILE A 185 11.80 3.82 8.66
N THR A 186 12.29 2.60 8.46
CA THR A 186 11.43 1.41 8.31
C THR A 186 10.70 1.11 9.62
N ILE A 187 11.40 1.17 10.75
CA ILE A 187 10.80 1.06 12.08
C ILE A 187 9.82 2.20 12.31
N MET A 188 10.15 3.44 11.93
CA MET A 188 9.25 4.59 12.06
C MET A 188 8.03 4.49 11.13
N SER A 189 8.13 3.80 9.99
CA SER A 189 7.00 3.45 9.14
C SER A 189 6.06 2.45 9.82
N VAL A 190 6.60 1.56 10.68
CA VAL A 190 5.83 0.58 11.44
C VAL A 190 5.26 1.20 12.73
N ILE A 191 6.03 2.05 13.39
CA ILE A 191 5.68 2.79 14.62
C ILE A 191 4.85 4.05 14.31
N ARG A 192 4.75 4.43 13.03
CA ARG A 192 4.06 5.62 12.55
C ARG A 192 2.73 5.72 13.26
N SER A 193 2.56 6.81 13.99
CA SER A 193 1.48 6.91 14.94
C SER A 193 0.15 6.69 14.23
N LYS A 194 -0.80 6.07 14.95
CA LYS A 194 -2.17 5.89 14.46
C LYS A 194 -2.73 7.19 13.86
N SER A 195 -2.34 8.34 14.40
CA SER A 195 -2.68 9.69 13.91
C SER A 195 -2.14 10.00 12.52
N GLU A 196 -0.87 9.74 12.21
CA GLU A 196 -0.32 9.98 10.86
C GLU A 196 -0.95 9.06 9.81
N ILE A 197 -1.19 7.80 10.17
CA ILE A 197 -1.90 6.84 9.32
C ILE A 197 -3.35 7.31 9.10
N ASN A 198 -4.01 7.80 10.15
CA ASN A 198 -5.36 8.34 10.08
C ASN A 198 -5.43 9.60 9.22
N ALA A 199 -4.47 10.53 9.32
CA ALA A 199 -4.42 11.74 8.51
C ALA A 199 -4.20 11.43 7.01
N LYS A 200 -3.38 10.42 6.68
CA LYS A 200 -3.23 9.96 5.29
C LYS A 200 -4.53 9.35 4.77
N LYS A 201 -5.20 8.53 5.59
CA LYS A 201 -6.51 7.96 5.27
C LYS A 201 -7.57 9.05 5.09
N GLU A 202 -7.58 10.07 5.94
CA GLU A 202 -8.44 11.24 5.81
C GLU A 202 -8.26 11.88 4.44
N HIS A 203 -7.02 12.21 4.08
CA HIS A 203 -6.73 12.88 2.83
C HIS A 203 -7.14 12.05 1.62
N GLU A 204 -6.89 10.74 1.63
CA GLU A 204 -7.29 9.84 0.55
C GLU A 204 -8.82 9.71 0.43
N LEU A 205 -9.56 9.60 1.55
CA LEU A 205 -11.01 9.51 1.54
C LEU A 205 -11.66 10.82 1.10
N THR A 206 -11.20 11.95 1.64
CA THR A 206 -11.64 13.31 1.26
C THR A 206 -11.44 13.55 -0.23
N LYS A 207 -10.28 13.16 -0.77
CA LYS A 207 -9.99 13.27 -2.21
C LYS A 207 -11.00 12.49 -3.07
N GLU A 208 -11.38 11.27 -2.66
CA GLU A 208 -12.37 10.51 -3.42
C GLU A 208 -13.78 11.09 -3.30
N ILE A 209 -14.18 11.60 -2.13
CA ILE A 209 -15.48 12.27 -1.96
C ILE A 209 -15.57 13.52 -2.84
N ILE A 210 -14.51 14.34 -2.89
CA ILE A 210 -14.44 15.52 -3.79
C ILE A 210 -14.52 15.09 -5.26
N ALA A 211 -13.86 13.99 -5.62
CA ALA A 211 -13.94 13.46 -6.98
C ALA A 211 -15.37 12.99 -7.34
N ILE A 212 -16.10 12.42 -6.38
CA ILE A 212 -17.53 12.08 -6.54
C ILE A 212 -18.37 13.35 -6.70
N GLN A 213 -18.19 14.37 -5.86
CA GLN A 213 -18.90 15.65 -5.98
C GLN A 213 -18.65 16.31 -7.35
N THR A 214 -17.41 16.22 -7.85
CA THR A 214 -17.05 16.75 -9.18
C THR A 214 -17.75 15.95 -10.27
N ALA A 215 -17.82 14.63 -10.17
CA ALA A 215 -18.55 13.78 -11.11
C ALA A 215 -20.07 14.07 -11.12
N MET A 216 -20.66 14.35 -9.95
CA MET A 216 -22.05 14.80 -9.84
C MET A 216 -22.26 16.15 -10.52
N LEU A 217 -21.40 17.13 -10.26
CA LEU A 217 -21.47 18.45 -10.89
C LEU A 217 -21.40 18.34 -12.42
N VAL A 218 -20.49 17.51 -12.95
CA VAL A 218 -20.41 17.26 -14.39
C VAL A 218 -21.71 16.65 -14.92
N THR A 219 -22.31 15.73 -14.18
CA THR A 219 -23.59 15.10 -14.55
C THR A 219 -24.75 16.10 -14.54
N GLU A 220 -24.78 17.03 -13.58
CA GLU A 220 -25.79 18.09 -13.48
C GLU A 220 -25.69 19.09 -14.63
N ASN A 221 -24.47 19.36 -15.13
CA ASN A 221 -24.20 20.43 -16.08
C ASN A 221 -23.93 19.94 -17.51
N THR A 222 -23.86 18.63 -17.75
CA THR A 222 -23.54 18.05 -19.06
C THR A 222 -24.32 16.77 -19.33
N SER A 223 -24.35 16.33 -20.59
CA SER A 223 -24.90 15.02 -20.98
C SER A 223 -23.97 13.83 -20.65
N TYR A 224 -22.79 14.10 -20.08
CA TYR A 224 -21.84 13.05 -19.72
C TYR A 224 -22.14 12.50 -18.33
N HIS A 225 -22.34 11.19 -18.25
CA HIS A 225 -22.60 10.46 -17.00
C HIS A 225 -21.38 9.58 -16.65
N PRO A 226 -20.44 10.04 -15.80
CA PRO A 226 -19.17 9.35 -15.55
C PRO A 226 -19.34 7.95 -14.93
N PHE A 227 -20.48 7.68 -14.29
CA PHE A 227 -20.75 6.44 -13.59
C PHE A 227 -21.73 5.50 -14.30
N LEU A 228 -22.39 5.92 -15.38
CA LEU A 228 -23.46 5.14 -16.03
C LEU A 228 -23.01 3.74 -16.46
N ALA A 229 -21.80 3.63 -17.01
CA ALA A 229 -21.23 2.33 -17.39
C ALA A 229 -20.95 1.42 -16.18
N MET A 230 -20.56 1.99 -15.03
CA MET A 230 -20.32 1.23 -13.81
C MET A 230 -21.62 0.87 -13.09
N GLU A 231 -22.58 1.78 -13.08
CA GLU A 231 -23.92 1.55 -12.56
C GLU A 231 -24.59 0.35 -13.23
N LYS A 232 -24.58 0.31 -14.57
CA LYS A 232 -25.11 -0.84 -15.30
C LYS A 232 -24.43 -2.15 -14.89
N LYS A 233 -23.08 -2.15 -14.80
CA LYS A 233 -22.31 -3.33 -14.39
C LYS A 233 -22.62 -3.77 -12.96
N VAL A 234 -22.81 -2.83 -12.03
CA VAL A 234 -23.20 -3.16 -10.66
C VAL A 234 -24.62 -3.72 -10.61
N ASN A 235 -25.55 -3.13 -11.37
CA ASN A 235 -26.93 -3.60 -11.43
C ASN A 235 -27.07 -5.00 -12.05
N GLU A 236 -26.15 -5.40 -12.92
CA GLU A 236 -26.12 -6.72 -13.54
C GLU A 236 -25.28 -7.76 -12.76
N ASN A 237 -24.59 -7.35 -11.69
CA ASN A 237 -23.63 -8.20 -10.98
C ASN A 237 -23.92 -8.27 -9.47
N ASP A 238 -24.48 -9.40 -9.03
CA ASP A 238 -24.88 -9.60 -7.64
C ASP A 238 -23.72 -9.54 -6.65
N PHE A 239 -22.52 -9.94 -7.06
CA PHE A 239 -21.32 -9.81 -6.22
C PHE A 239 -20.98 -8.34 -5.95
N LEU A 240 -21.13 -7.46 -6.94
CA LEU A 240 -20.91 -6.02 -6.76
C LEU A 240 -22.00 -5.36 -5.91
N LYS A 241 -23.26 -5.78 -6.08
CA LYS A 241 -24.35 -5.34 -5.21
C LYS A 241 -24.10 -5.75 -3.76
N GLU A 242 -23.62 -6.97 -3.54
CA GLU A 242 -23.29 -7.48 -2.22
C GLU A 242 -22.17 -6.67 -1.56
N ILE A 243 -21.19 -6.19 -2.33
CA ILE A 243 -20.17 -5.27 -1.81
C ILE A 243 -20.80 -3.97 -1.29
N ILE A 244 -21.85 -3.44 -1.92
CA ILE A 244 -22.54 -2.23 -1.44
C ILE A 244 -23.44 -2.54 -0.24
N THR A 245 -24.15 -3.67 -0.26
CA THR A 245 -25.20 -3.99 0.71
C THR A 245 -24.70 -4.64 1.98
N SER A 246 -23.60 -5.41 1.93
CA SER A 246 -23.18 -6.23 3.06
C SER A 246 -22.51 -5.39 4.16
N ARG A 247 -22.97 -5.58 5.41
CA ARG A 247 -22.31 -5.04 6.62
C ARG A 247 -20.96 -5.72 6.91
N SER A 248 -20.67 -6.84 6.26
CA SER A 248 -19.42 -7.60 6.37
C SER A 248 -19.13 -8.35 5.07
N PHE A 249 -17.86 -8.46 4.71
CA PHE A 249 -17.34 -9.63 4.01
C PHE A 249 -16.18 -10.15 4.86
N LEU A 250 -16.15 -11.49 5.03
CA LEU A 250 -15.21 -12.33 5.78
C LEU A 250 -13.84 -11.71 6.09
#